data_AF-A0A1G3A6Y0-F1
#
_entry.id   AF-A0A1G3A6Y0-F1
#
_cell.length_a   1.000
_cell.length_b   1.000
_cell.length_c   1.000
_cell.angle_alpha   90.00
_cell.angle_beta   90.00
_cell.angle_gamma   90.00
#
_symmetry.space_group_name_H-M   'P 1'
#
loop_
_entity.id
_entity.type
_entity.pdbx_description
1 polymer ?
#
loop_
_entity_poly.entity_id
_entity_poly.type
_entity_poly.pdbx_seq_one_letter_code
_entity_poly.pdbx_strand_id
1 'polypeptide(L)'
;MHCKNELPVIARSEAWYARARDLIPSATQTLAKGPSQYVDGVAPKYLSRGKGCHVWDVDGNQYIDLMMGVGTLSLGYCDETVDSAIRQQLERGIIFTLMHPLEVEVAELISQLVPGAEMVRYGKTGADVTSAAVRLARAFTGRSKVLCCGYHGWHDWYIGVTPRNGGVPPPVAALVEPFVYNDISSYWPANWTTTRPV
;
A
#
# COMPACT_ATOMS: atom_id res chain seq x y z
N MET A 1 -14.64 -10.38 -31.85
CA MET A 1 -14.28 -9.18 -31.06
C MET A 1 -13.65 -8.18 -32.02
N HIS A 2 -14.36 -7.12 -32.41
CA HIS A 2 -13.76 -6.03 -33.18
C HIS A 2 -12.97 -5.16 -32.22
N CYS A 3 -11.64 -5.30 -32.22
CA CYS A 3 -10.80 -4.27 -31.63
C CYS A 3 -10.95 -3.04 -32.53
N LYS A 4 -11.67 -2.02 -32.07
CA LYS A 4 -11.69 -0.75 -32.79
C LYS A 4 -10.25 -0.23 -32.78
N ASN A 5 -9.68 0.05 -33.95
CA ASN A 5 -8.31 0.57 -34.10
C ASN A 5 -8.15 2.02 -33.58
N GLU A 6 -9.07 2.50 -32.75
CA GLU A 6 -9.11 3.85 -32.23
C GLU A 6 -8.88 3.79 -30.72
N LEU A 7 -7.91 4.58 -30.25
CA LEU A 7 -7.64 4.74 -28.82
C LEU A 7 -8.83 5.40 -28.12
N PRO A 8 -9.03 5.13 -26.81
CA PRO A 8 -10.11 5.76 -26.06
C PRO A 8 -9.92 7.28 -26.00
N VAL A 9 -11.02 8.03 -26.11
CA VAL A 9 -11.02 9.48 -25.89
C VAL A 9 -11.03 9.74 -24.39
N ILE A 10 -10.00 10.41 -23.87
CA ILE A 10 -9.79 10.67 -22.43
C ILE A 10 -9.76 12.17 -22.08
N ALA A 11 -10.50 12.99 -22.83
CA ALA A 11 -10.43 14.46 -22.74
C ALA A 11 -10.82 15.02 -21.36
N ARG A 12 -11.83 14.46 -20.69
CA ARG A 12 -12.19 14.87 -19.32
C ARG A 12 -11.13 14.44 -18.32
N SER A 13 -10.54 13.26 -18.50
CA SER A 13 -9.41 12.79 -17.70
C SER A 13 -8.23 13.77 -17.77
N GLU A 14 -7.87 14.22 -18.97
CA GLU A 14 -6.79 15.19 -19.17
C GLU A 14 -7.13 16.58 -18.58
N ALA A 15 -8.39 17.01 -18.67
CA ALA A 15 -8.83 18.26 -18.04
C ALA A 15 -8.70 18.22 -16.51
N TRP A 16 -9.02 17.09 -15.87
CA TRP A 16 -8.79 16.90 -14.43
C TRP A 16 -7.30 16.86 -14.10
N TYR A 17 -6.50 16.17 -14.91
CA TYR A 17 -5.06 16.09 -14.70
C TYR A 17 -4.40 17.47 -14.79
N ALA A 18 -4.78 18.27 -15.79
CA ALA A 18 -4.31 19.64 -15.94
C ALA A 18 -4.56 20.48 -14.68
N ARG A 19 -5.76 20.40 -14.09
CA ARG A 19 -6.10 21.07 -12.84
C ARG A 19 -5.30 20.56 -11.65
N ALA A 20 -5.05 19.25 -11.58
CA ALA A 20 -4.33 18.65 -10.47
C ALA A 20 -2.84 19.02 -10.44
N ARG A 21 -2.20 19.26 -11.60
CA ARG A 21 -0.78 19.64 -11.67
C ARG A 21 -0.45 20.93 -10.92
N ASP A 22 -1.40 21.85 -10.83
CA ASP A 22 -1.23 23.12 -10.14
C ASP A 22 -1.57 23.05 -8.63
N LEU A 23 -2.16 21.92 -8.19
CA LEU A 23 -2.73 21.79 -6.84
C LEU A 23 -2.08 20.68 -6.01
N ILE A 24 -1.60 19.63 -6.67
CA ILE A 24 -1.13 18.40 -6.03
C ILE A 24 0.27 18.11 -6.57
N PRO A 25 1.30 18.05 -5.71
CA PRO A 25 2.63 17.59 -6.12
C PRO A 25 2.55 16.22 -6.80
N SER A 26 3.20 16.08 -7.96
CA SER A 26 3.09 14.88 -8.82
C SER A 26 1.66 14.55 -9.29
N ALA A 27 0.71 15.47 -9.13
CA ALA A 27 -0.70 15.37 -9.52
C ALA A 27 -1.43 14.12 -9.00
N THR A 28 -0.95 13.52 -7.90
CA THR A 28 -1.57 12.36 -7.26
C THR A 28 -1.34 12.36 -5.74
N GLN A 29 -2.30 11.81 -4.99
CA GLN A 29 -2.16 11.56 -3.56
C GLN A 29 -1.50 10.20 -3.26
N THR A 30 -1.25 9.37 -4.29
CA THR A 30 -0.68 8.05 -4.14
C THR A 30 0.17 7.70 -5.36
N LEU A 31 1.49 7.58 -5.17
CA LEU A 31 2.43 7.34 -6.27
C LEU A 31 2.20 6.00 -6.99
N ALA A 32 1.77 4.96 -6.25
CA ALA A 32 1.54 3.62 -6.81
C ALA A 32 0.45 3.57 -7.91
N LYS A 33 -0.43 4.57 -7.95
CA LYS A 33 -1.44 4.76 -9.00
C LYS A 33 -1.30 6.12 -9.70
N GLY A 34 -0.11 6.72 -9.61
CA GLY A 34 0.17 8.00 -10.24
C GLY A 34 0.05 7.91 -11.77
N PRO A 35 -0.31 8.99 -12.46
CA PRO A 35 -0.42 9.02 -13.93
C PRO A 35 0.83 8.52 -14.66
N SER A 36 2.02 8.70 -14.09
CA SER A 36 3.29 8.23 -14.65
C SER A 36 3.50 6.72 -14.58
N GLN A 37 2.61 5.96 -13.91
CA GLN A 37 2.66 4.50 -13.86
C GLN A 37 2.00 3.86 -15.10
N TYR A 38 1.34 4.66 -15.94
CA TYR A 38 0.57 4.21 -17.09
C TYR A 38 0.97 4.97 -18.36
N VAL A 39 0.60 4.45 -19.53
CA VAL A 39 0.93 5.06 -20.82
C VAL A 39 0.19 6.39 -20.98
N ASP A 40 0.95 7.47 -21.13
CA ASP A 40 0.40 8.80 -21.30
C ASP A 40 -0.38 8.94 -22.61
N GLY A 41 -1.43 9.76 -22.62
CA GLY A 41 -2.37 9.89 -23.74
C GLY A 41 -3.25 8.68 -24.06
N VAL A 42 -3.04 7.52 -23.40
CA VAL A 42 -3.82 6.29 -23.65
C VAL A 42 -4.62 5.87 -22.41
N ALA A 43 -3.93 5.71 -21.28
CA ALA A 43 -4.60 5.34 -20.04
C ALA A 43 -5.33 6.55 -19.44
N PRO A 44 -6.58 6.39 -18.99
CA PRO A 44 -7.25 7.44 -18.24
C PRO A 44 -6.56 7.66 -16.89
N LYS A 45 -6.49 8.93 -16.45
CA LYS A 45 -5.89 9.31 -15.16
C LYS A 45 -6.90 9.27 -14.02
N TYR A 46 -8.19 9.36 -14.35
CA TYR A 46 -9.28 9.45 -13.39
C TYR A 46 -10.37 8.43 -13.70
N LEU A 47 -10.66 7.58 -12.73
CA LEU A 47 -11.84 6.73 -12.70
C LEU A 47 -13.02 7.45 -12.04
N SER A 48 -14.24 7.17 -12.51
CA SER A 48 -15.48 7.73 -11.96
C SER A 48 -16.29 6.72 -11.14
N ARG A 49 -16.27 5.43 -11.53
CA ARG A 49 -16.97 4.35 -10.80
C ARG A 49 -16.36 2.98 -11.08
N GLY A 50 -16.72 2.00 -10.25
CA GLY A 50 -16.44 0.58 -10.47
C GLY A 50 -17.56 -0.33 -9.96
N LYS A 51 -17.67 -1.55 -10.51
CA LYS A 51 -18.56 -2.64 -10.05
C LYS A 51 -17.99 -3.98 -10.51
N GLY A 52 -17.88 -4.95 -9.61
CA GLY A 52 -17.23 -6.24 -9.90
C GLY A 52 -15.76 -6.02 -10.30
N CYS A 53 -15.33 -6.55 -11.43
CA CYS A 53 -14.00 -6.29 -12.00
C CYS A 53 -13.95 -5.13 -13.01
N HIS A 54 -15.08 -4.42 -13.20
CA HIS A 54 -15.16 -3.33 -14.18
C HIS A 54 -14.99 -1.96 -13.53
N VAL A 55 -14.30 -1.08 -14.24
CA VAL A 55 -14.18 0.34 -13.91
C VAL A 55 -14.56 1.19 -15.11
N TRP A 56 -15.05 2.39 -14.83
CA TRP A 56 -15.35 3.39 -15.84
C TRP A 56 -14.56 4.65 -15.54
N ASP A 57 -13.91 5.19 -16.57
CA ASP A 57 -13.23 6.47 -16.42
C ASP A 57 -14.22 7.65 -16.34
N VAL A 58 -13.69 8.85 -16.11
CA VAL A 58 -14.49 10.09 -16.14
C VAL A 58 -15.00 10.41 -17.55
N ASP A 59 -14.49 9.76 -18.58
CA ASP A 59 -14.90 9.88 -19.98
C ASP A 59 -15.98 8.87 -20.41
N GLY A 60 -16.32 7.92 -19.53
CA GLY A 60 -17.33 6.89 -19.75
C GLY A 60 -16.79 5.62 -20.41
N ASN A 61 -15.48 5.54 -20.68
CA ASN A 61 -14.84 4.33 -21.20
C ASN A 61 -14.82 3.25 -20.11
N GLN A 62 -15.13 2.01 -20.50
CA GLN A 62 -15.16 0.86 -19.59
C GLN A 62 -13.90 0.01 -19.75
N TYR A 63 -13.34 -0.41 -18.63
CA TYR A 63 -12.17 -1.28 -18.57
C TYR A 63 -12.43 -2.46 -17.63
N ILE A 64 -11.71 -3.56 -17.85
CA ILE A 64 -11.49 -4.57 -16.81
C ILE A 64 -10.26 -4.09 -16.03
N ASP A 65 -10.42 -3.91 -14.72
CA ASP A 65 -9.30 -3.56 -13.85
C ASP A 65 -8.60 -4.84 -13.40
N LEU A 66 -7.33 -5.00 -13.79
CA LEU A 66 -6.50 -6.12 -13.36
C LEU A 66 -5.61 -5.76 -12.16
N MET A 67 -5.56 -4.48 -11.79
CA MET A 67 -4.80 -3.95 -10.66
C MET A 67 -5.64 -3.92 -9.39
N MET A 68 -6.97 -3.78 -9.50
CA MET A 68 -7.95 -3.92 -8.42
C MET A 68 -7.58 -3.13 -7.16
N GLY A 69 -7.41 -1.82 -7.31
CA GLY A 69 -7.02 -0.95 -6.20
C GLY A 69 -5.64 -1.28 -5.63
N VAL A 70 -4.69 -1.65 -6.49
CA VAL A 70 -3.33 -2.08 -6.12
C VAL A 70 -3.38 -3.31 -5.20
N GLY A 71 -4.23 -4.28 -5.57
CA GLY A 71 -4.41 -5.54 -4.85
C GLY A 71 -5.34 -5.49 -3.65
N THR A 72 -5.90 -4.32 -3.30
CA THR A 72 -6.76 -4.18 -2.11
C THR A 72 -8.17 -4.75 -2.35
N LEU A 73 -8.67 -4.69 -3.58
CA LEU A 73 -10.07 -5.02 -3.91
C LEU A 73 -10.21 -6.46 -4.40
N SER A 74 -9.78 -7.43 -3.58
CA SER A 74 -9.82 -8.86 -3.93
C SER A 74 -11.24 -9.40 -4.21
N LEU A 75 -12.27 -8.78 -3.63
CA LEU A 75 -13.69 -9.15 -3.86
C LEU A 75 -14.36 -8.38 -5.01
N GLY A 76 -13.67 -7.42 -5.61
CA GLY A 76 -14.27 -6.52 -6.60
C GLY A 76 -14.76 -5.20 -6.04
N TYR A 77 -15.10 -4.29 -6.95
CA TYR A 77 -15.72 -3.01 -6.65
C TYR A 77 -17.21 -3.18 -6.29
N CYS A 78 -17.67 -2.48 -5.25
CA CYS A 78 -19.07 -2.49 -4.81
C CYS A 78 -19.60 -3.91 -4.58
N ASP A 79 -18.82 -4.71 -3.84
CA ASP A 79 -19.26 -6.01 -3.34
C ASP A 79 -20.44 -5.80 -2.38
N GLU A 80 -21.53 -6.54 -2.61
CA GLU A 80 -22.79 -6.32 -1.90
C GLU A 80 -22.72 -6.70 -0.42
N THR A 81 -21.89 -7.69 -0.09
CA THR A 81 -21.69 -8.12 1.30
C THR A 81 -20.95 -7.05 2.08
N VAL A 82 -19.84 -6.55 1.53
CA VAL A 82 -19.03 -5.48 2.14
C VAL A 82 -19.83 -4.18 2.25
N ASP A 83 -20.47 -3.75 1.16
CA ASP A 83 -21.26 -2.51 1.13
C ASP A 83 -22.43 -2.56 2.13
N SER A 84 -23.11 -3.71 2.25
CA SER A 84 -24.20 -3.89 3.21
C SER A 84 -23.70 -3.77 4.65
N ALA A 85 -22.57 -4.41 4.99
CA ALA A 85 -21.97 -4.32 6.32
C ALA A 85 -21.56 -2.87 6.66
N ILE A 86 -20.97 -2.14 5.70
CA ILE A 86 -20.62 -0.73 5.88
C ILE A 86 -21.87 0.11 6.14
N ARG A 87 -22.94 -0.05 5.34
CA ARG A 87 -24.19 0.71 5.52
C ARG A 87 -24.80 0.47 6.89
N GLN A 88 -24.84 -0.77 7.36
CA GLN A 88 -25.33 -1.10 8.70
C GLN A 88 -24.47 -0.46 9.80
N GLN A 89 -23.14 -0.45 9.66
CA GLN A 89 -22.28 0.19 10.65
C GLN A 89 -22.44 1.72 10.67
N LEU A 90 -22.70 2.35 9.52
CA LEU A 90 -22.94 3.80 9.45
C LEU A 90 -24.13 4.25 10.31
N GLU A 91 -25.14 3.39 10.49
CA GLU A 91 -26.30 3.66 11.35
C GLU A 91 -25.94 3.65 12.85
N ARG A 92 -24.80 3.06 13.22
CA ARG A 92 -24.34 2.90 14.60
C ARG A 92 -23.23 3.89 14.98
N GLY A 93 -22.57 4.48 13.98
CA GLY A 93 -21.36 5.30 14.12
C GLY A 93 -20.09 4.54 13.75
N ILE A 94 -19.11 5.26 13.20
CA ILE A 94 -17.87 4.67 12.64
C ILE A 94 -16.59 5.12 13.35
N ILE A 95 -16.69 6.07 14.28
CA ILE A 95 -15.58 6.58 15.09
C ILE A 95 -16.13 6.87 16.49
N PHE A 96 -15.47 6.33 17.53
CA PHE A 96 -15.85 6.50 18.92
C PHE A 96 -14.61 6.86 19.76
N THR A 97 -14.82 7.49 20.91
CA THR A 97 -13.77 7.72 21.91
C THR A 97 -13.42 6.44 22.68
N LEU A 98 -14.39 5.55 22.87
CA LEU A 98 -14.22 4.24 23.50
C LEU A 98 -14.12 3.14 22.44
N MET A 99 -13.65 1.96 22.84
CA MET A 99 -13.44 0.83 21.93
C MET A 99 -14.77 0.26 21.41
N HIS A 100 -14.72 -0.35 20.21
CA HIS A 100 -15.86 -1.04 19.61
C HIS A 100 -15.60 -2.55 19.55
N PRO A 101 -16.58 -3.43 19.87
CA PRO A 101 -16.37 -4.89 19.91
C PRO A 101 -15.77 -5.51 18.65
N LEU A 102 -16.05 -4.94 17.46
CA LEU A 102 -15.49 -5.39 16.19
C LEU A 102 -13.96 -5.50 16.18
N GLU A 103 -13.24 -4.71 16.98
CA GLU A 103 -11.78 -4.84 17.03
C GLU A 103 -11.33 -6.17 17.63
N VAL A 104 -12.13 -6.76 18.53
CA VAL A 104 -11.85 -8.07 19.12
C VAL A 104 -12.21 -9.16 18.12
N GLU A 105 -13.41 -9.08 17.52
CA GLU A 105 -13.89 -10.06 16.54
C GLU A 105 -12.93 -10.18 15.33
N VAL A 106 -12.42 -9.06 14.83
CA VAL A 106 -11.45 -9.06 13.73
C VAL A 106 -10.09 -9.60 14.18
N ALA A 107 -9.69 -9.39 15.43
CA ALA A 107 -8.41 -9.88 15.94
C ALA A 107 -8.43 -11.41 16.06
N GLU A 108 -9.53 -11.96 16.57
CA GLU A 108 -9.77 -13.40 16.63
C GLU A 108 -9.70 -14.03 15.23
N LEU A 109 -10.37 -13.43 14.24
CA LEU A 109 -10.34 -13.92 12.87
C LEU A 109 -8.92 -13.91 12.27
N ILE A 110 -8.16 -12.84 12.48
CA ILE A 110 -6.77 -12.75 11.98
C ILE A 110 -5.88 -13.81 12.63
N SER A 111 -5.97 -13.97 13.95
CA SER A 111 -5.19 -14.98 14.69
C SER A 111 -5.52 -16.41 14.25
N GLN A 112 -6.77 -16.68 13.82
CA GLN A 112 -7.14 -17.98 13.25
C GLN A 112 -6.59 -18.19 11.83
N LEU A 113 -6.51 -17.12 11.02
CA LEU A 113 -6.12 -17.20 9.61
C LEU A 113 -4.61 -17.11 9.37
N VAL A 114 -3.86 -16.42 10.23
CA VAL A 114 -2.43 -16.14 10.04
C VAL A 114 -1.59 -17.03 10.97
N PRO A 115 -0.87 -18.02 10.44
CA PRO A 115 -0.03 -18.90 11.27
C PRO A 115 1.00 -18.10 12.09
N GLY A 116 1.02 -18.35 13.41
CA GLY A 116 1.94 -17.70 14.34
C GLY A 116 1.53 -16.30 14.81
N ALA A 117 0.38 -15.77 14.38
CA ALA A 117 -0.14 -14.49 14.87
C ALA A 117 -0.93 -14.67 16.18
N GLU A 118 -0.23 -14.71 17.31
CA GLU A 118 -0.83 -14.90 18.65
C GLU A 118 -1.56 -13.65 19.18
N MET A 119 -1.12 -12.45 18.76
CA MET A 119 -1.70 -11.17 19.12
C MET A 119 -1.72 -10.22 17.91
N VAL A 120 -2.72 -9.34 17.86
CA VAL A 120 -2.96 -8.46 16.70
C VAL A 120 -3.00 -7.00 17.14
N ARG A 121 -2.42 -6.13 16.32
CA ARG A 121 -2.57 -4.67 16.44
C ARG A 121 -2.75 -4.04 15.07
N TYR A 122 -3.74 -3.17 14.94
CA TYR A 122 -4.08 -2.50 13.69
C TYR A 122 -3.26 -1.21 13.49
N GLY A 123 -2.94 -0.92 12.23
CA GLY A 123 -2.48 0.38 11.78
C GLY A 123 -3.43 0.95 10.73
N LYS A 124 -3.28 2.23 10.38
CA LYS A 124 -4.13 2.87 9.37
C LYS A 124 -3.70 2.49 7.95
N THR A 125 -2.41 2.26 7.75
CA THR A 125 -1.80 1.92 6.47
C THR A 125 -0.73 0.83 6.61
N GLY A 126 -0.34 0.22 5.49
CA GLY A 126 0.80 -0.69 5.42
C GLY A 126 2.11 -0.08 5.94
N ALA A 127 2.34 1.21 5.66
CA ALA A 127 3.54 1.91 6.11
C ALA A 127 3.59 2.10 7.64
N ASP A 128 2.44 2.25 8.30
CA ASP A 128 2.36 2.38 9.76
C ASP A 128 2.69 1.05 10.44
N VAL A 129 2.12 -0.05 9.93
CA VAL A 129 2.33 -1.38 10.54
C VAL A 129 3.76 -1.87 10.36
N THR A 130 4.41 -1.61 9.21
CA THR A 130 5.83 -1.96 9.02
C THR A 130 6.74 -1.14 9.94
N SER A 131 6.44 0.14 10.14
CA SER A 131 7.17 1.00 11.09
C SER A 131 6.97 0.56 12.54
N ALA A 132 5.76 0.15 12.91
CA ALA A 132 5.46 -0.42 14.22
C ALA A 132 6.21 -1.75 14.43
N ALA A 133 6.26 -2.61 13.42
CA ALA A 133 6.98 -3.88 13.46
C ALA A 133 8.50 -3.66 13.66
N VAL A 134 9.10 -2.73 12.93
CA VAL A 134 10.52 -2.34 13.11
C VAL A 134 10.76 -1.84 14.53
N ARG A 135 9.90 -0.97 15.05
CA ARG A 135 10.03 -0.44 16.42
C ARG A 135 9.90 -1.55 17.47
N LEU A 136 8.95 -2.47 17.29
CA LEU A 136 8.76 -3.62 18.18
C LEU A 136 9.98 -4.54 18.15
N ALA A 137 10.51 -4.87 16.96
CA ALA A 137 11.71 -5.71 16.83
C ALA A 137 12.92 -5.09 17.53
N ARG A 138 13.13 -3.77 17.40
CA ARG A 138 14.19 -3.05 18.10
C ARG A 138 14.01 -3.10 19.61
N ALA A 139 12.79 -2.83 20.10
CA ALA A 139 12.48 -2.85 21.53
C ALA A 139 12.66 -4.25 22.14
N PHE A 140 12.25 -5.29 21.42
CA PHE A 140 12.37 -6.68 21.88
C PHE A 140 13.81 -7.18 21.87
N THR A 141 14.57 -6.89 20.80
CA THR A 141 15.92 -7.44 20.62
C THR A 141 17.03 -6.58 21.20
N GLY A 142 16.77 -5.31 21.50
CA GLY A 142 17.79 -4.31 21.86
C GLY A 142 18.72 -3.91 20.71
N ARG A 143 18.48 -4.40 19.48
CA ARG A 143 19.31 -4.14 18.30
C ARG A 143 18.76 -2.96 17.51
N SER A 144 19.66 -2.17 16.93
CA SER A 144 19.29 -0.95 16.20
C SER A 144 19.12 -1.16 14.68
N LYS A 145 19.95 -2.03 14.08
CA LYS A 145 19.96 -2.27 12.63
C LYS A 145 18.77 -3.14 12.16
N VAL A 146 18.27 -2.84 10.96
CA VAL A 146 17.24 -3.61 10.25
C VAL A 146 17.75 -3.95 8.86
N LEU A 147 17.57 -5.21 8.43
CA LEU A 147 17.80 -5.61 7.04
C LEU A 147 16.50 -5.49 6.25
N CYS A 148 16.53 -4.99 5.01
CA CYS A 148 15.31 -4.91 4.19
C CYS A 148 15.55 -5.15 2.69
N CYS A 149 14.53 -5.68 2.03
CA CYS A 149 14.42 -5.73 0.56
C CYS A 149 12.97 -5.48 0.14
N GLY A 150 12.72 -5.00 -1.08
CA GLY A 150 11.37 -4.70 -1.56
C GLY A 150 10.81 -3.39 -0.99
N TYR A 151 9.49 -3.16 -1.10
CA TYR A 151 8.82 -1.92 -0.69
C TYR A 151 8.08 -2.05 0.65
N HIS A 152 8.35 -1.15 1.59
CA HIS A 152 7.78 -1.19 2.95
C HIS A 152 7.13 0.12 3.42
N GLY A 153 6.74 0.99 2.48
CA GLY A 153 6.10 2.27 2.77
C GLY A 153 6.99 3.47 2.46
N TRP A 154 6.75 4.59 3.12
CA TRP A 154 7.45 5.86 2.86
C TRP A 154 8.08 6.48 4.11
N HIS A 155 7.92 5.85 5.27
CA HIS A 155 8.52 6.32 6.52
C HIS A 155 10.05 6.22 6.49
N ASP A 156 10.70 7.10 7.24
CA ASP A 156 12.15 7.32 7.25
C ASP A 156 13.00 6.06 7.31
N TRP A 157 12.60 5.07 8.13
CA TRP A 157 13.35 3.84 8.29
C TRP A 157 13.54 3.11 6.95
N TYR A 158 12.54 3.11 6.07
CA TYR A 158 12.63 2.45 4.78
C TYR A 158 13.03 3.42 3.67
N ILE A 159 12.38 4.60 3.56
CA ILE A 159 12.62 5.50 2.43
C ILE A 159 14.06 6.03 2.41
N GLY A 160 14.73 6.08 3.58
CA GLY A 160 16.11 6.51 3.75
C GLY A 160 17.14 5.75 2.92
N VAL A 161 16.85 4.49 2.58
CA VAL A 161 17.74 3.62 1.77
C VAL A 161 17.29 3.50 0.29
N THR A 162 16.31 4.31 -0.13
CA THR A 162 15.84 4.34 -1.52
C THR A 162 16.40 5.56 -2.27
N PRO A 163 16.31 5.61 -3.62
CA PRO A 163 16.65 6.81 -4.38
C PRO A 163 15.81 8.06 -4.07
N ARG A 164 14.73 7.93 -3.29
CA ARG A 164 13.82 9.02 -2.91
C ARG A 164 13.95 9.38 -1.43
N ASN A 165 15.17 9.39 -0.90
CA ASN A 165 15.48 9.62 0.52
C ASN A 165 15.65 11.09 0.93
N GLY A 166 15.30 12.04 0.06
CA GLY A 166 15.38 13.47 0.38
C GLY A 166 14.61 13.81 1.66
N GLY A 167 15.27 14.49 2.59
CA GLY A 167 14.71 14.87 3.89
C GLY A 167 14.94 13.86 5.03
N VAL A 168 15.46 12.66 4.75
CA VAL A 168 15.80 11.69 5.80
C VAL A 168 17.21 11.98 6.35
N PRO A 169 17.39 12.18 7.66
CA PRO A 169 18.72 12.39 8.24
C PRO A 169 19.64 11.18 8.02
N PRO A 170 20.93 11.38 7.65
CA PRO A 170 21.86 10.29 7.43
C PRO A 170 21.98 9.29 8.60
N PRO A 171 21.94 9.72 9.88
CA PRO A 171 21.95 8.77 11.00
C PRO A 171 20.75 7.82 11.04
N VAL A 172 19.58 8.23 10.51
CA VAL A 172 18.38 7.38 10.45
C VAL A 172 18.53 6.35 9.33
N ALA A 173 19.00 6.79 8.15
CA ALA A 173 19.24 5.90 7.01
C ALA A 173 20.31 4.84 7.33
N ALA A 174 21.36 5.21 8.09
CA ALA A 174 22.43 4.30 8.51
C ALA A 174 21.97 3.13 9.42
N LEU A 175 20.73 3.20 9.96
CA LEU A 175 20.15 2.12 10.76
C LEU A 175 19.53 1.00 9.90
N VAL A 176 19.54 1.14 8.59
CA VAL A 176 18.92 0.17 7.67
C VAL A 176 19.90 -0.26 6.61
N GLU A 177 19.98 -1.57 6.41
CA GLU A 177 20.88 -2.20 5.45
C GLU A 177 20.03 -2.89 4.37
N PRO A 178 20.03 -2.37 3.13
CA PRO A 178 19.32 -3.00 2.04
C PRO A 178 20.06 -4.26 1.57
N PHE A 179 19.31 -5.27 1.12
CA PHE A 179 19.88 -6.45 0.48
C PHE A 179 19.16 -6.80 -0.82
N VAL A 180 19.81 -7.61 -1.66
CA VAL A 180 19.30 -8.02 -2.96
C VAL A 180 18.38 -9.22 -2.78
N TYR A 181 17.14 -9.09 -3.22
CA TYR A 181 16.16 -10.16 -3.17
C TYR A 181 16.65 -11.39 -3.96
N ASN A 182 16.46 -12.59 -3.40
CA ASN A 182 16.94 -13.86 -3.95
C ASN A 182 18.47 -14.00 -4.12
N ASP A 183 19.27 -13.15 -3.47
CA ASP A 183 20.72 -13.30 -3.41
C ASP A 183 21.21 -13.32 -1.96
N ILE A 184 21.46 -14.52 -1.44
CA ILE A 184 21.93 -14.72 -0.07
C ILE A 184 23.29 -14.06 0.20
N SER A 185 24.14 -13.93 -0.83
CA SER A 185 25.46 -13.35 -0.68
C SER A 185 25.42 -11.84 -0.40
N SER A 186 24.28 -11.20 -0.70
CA SER A 186 24.08 -9.77 -0.49
C SER A 186 23.86 -9.36 0.98
N TYR A 187 23.57 -10.31 1.88
CA TYR A 187 23.38 -10.02 3.31
C TYR A 187 24.00 -11.04 4.25
N TRP A 188 24.53 -12.15 3.73
CA TRP A 188 25.24 -13.16 4.48
C TRP A 188 26.74 -13.10 4.15
N PRO A 189 27.56 -12.34 4.92
CA PRO A 189 28.99 -12.31 4.67
C PRO A 189 29.61 -13.68 4.99
N ALA A 190 30.59 -14.10 4.19
CA ALA A 190 31.23 -15.42 4.25
C ALA A 190 31.94 -15.77 5.59
N ASN A 191 32.01 -14.82 6.54
CA ASN A 191 32.70 -14.93 7.82
C ASN A 191 31.77 -14.91 9.05
N TRP A 192 30.45 -15.01 8.89
CA TRP A 192 29.55 -15.23 10.02
C TRP A 192 29.67 -16.66 10.56
N THR A 193 30.39 -16.83 11.67
CA THR A 193 30.36 -18.06 12.46
C THR A 193 29.02 -18.13 13.21
N THR A 194 28.36 -19.29 13.18
CA THR A 194 27.03 -19.58 13.75
C THR A 194 26.93 -19.50 15.28
N THR A 195 27.91 -18.91 15.96
CA THR A 195 27.90 -18.76 17.41
C THR A 195 27.02 -17.57 17.79
N ARG A 196 25.77 -17.84 18.17
CA ARG A 196 24.96 -16.90 18.96
C ARG A 196 25.77 -16.48 20.19
N PRO A 197 25.91 -15.18 20.51
CA PRO A 197 26.28 -14.79 21.86
C PRO A 197 25.15 -15.28 22.79
N VAL A 198 25.53 -16.10 23.76
CA VAL A 198 24.70 -16.45 24.94
C VAL A 198 24.43 -15.21 25.77
#